data_AF-A0A7W7Q892-F1
#
_entry.id   AF-A0A7W7Q892-F1
#
_cell.length_a   1.000
_cell.length_b   1.000
_cell.length_c   1.000
_cell.angle_alpha   90.00
_cell.angle_beta   90.00
_cell.angle_gamma   90.00
#
_symmetry.space_group_name_H-M   'P 1'
#
loop_
_entity.id
_entity.type
_entity.pdbx_description
1 polymer ?
#
loop_
_entity_poly.entity_id
_entity_poly.type
_entity_poly.pdbx_seq_one_letter_code
_entity_poly.pdbx_strand_id
1 'polypeptide(L)'
;MPPRSWGKLTDDELVEAATALTDSTATTQMWEEELRDKLTKAREHHHDIKIPFGQMRIPIDKPRLAELLWPVLLTKLQTEFAESRTPTTPVIMLIDDIIRIHHHMSGIRAIEPPTT
;
A
#
# COMPACT_ATOMS: atom_id res chain seq x y z
N MET A 1 7.15 -16.48 9.28
CA MET A 1 6.66 -15.08 9.23
C MET A 1 6.88 -14.56 7.82
N PRO A 2 5.84 -14.23 7.05
CA PRO A 2 6.05 -13.58 5.75
C PRO A 2 6.69 -12.21 5.97
N PRO A 3 7.55 -11.74 5.06
CA PRO A 3 8.14 -10.42 5.14
C PRO A 3 7.02 -9.38 5.06
N ARG A 4 6.83 -8.60 6.12
CA ARG A 4 5.88 -7.49 6.12
C ARG A 4 6.44 -6.40 5.20
N SER A 5 6.05 -6.41 3.94
CA SER A 5 6.30 -5.29 3.02
C SER A 5 5.29 -4.19 3.33
N TRP A 6 5.57 -3.43 4.39
CA TRP A 6 4.83 -2.20 4.68
C TRP A 6 4.91 -1.28 3.44
N GLY A 7 3.80 -0.59 3.13
CA GLY A 7 3.71 0.28 1.94
C GLY A 7 3.32 -0.39 0.61
N LYS A 8 3.14 -1.72 0.54
CA LYS A 8 2.60 -2.39 -0.65
C LYS A 8 1.12 -2.75 -0.47
N LEU A 9 0.33 -2.54 -1.52
CA LEU A 9 -1.05 -3.01 -1.59
C LEU A 9 -1.08 -4.53 -1.80
N THR A 10 -1.95 -5.21 -1.06
CA THR A 10 -2.20 -6.65 -1.22
C THR A 10 -3.16 -6.90 -2.39
N ASP A 11 -3.24 -8.15 -2.86
CA ASP A 11 -4.25 -8.50 -3.87
C ASP A 11 -5.66 -8.34 -3.33
N ASP A 12 -5.88 -8.67 -2.06
CA ASP A 12 -7.20 -8.55 -1.44
C ASP A 12 -7.68 -7.09 -1.41
N GLU A 13 -6.79 -6.14 -1.10
CA GLU A 13 -7.09 -4.70 -1.14
C GLU A 13 -7.38 -4.21 -2.56
N LEU A 14 -6.68 -4.76 -3.55
CA LEU A 14 -6.92 -4.45 -4.96
C LEU A 14 -8.24 -5.04 -5.46
N VAL A 15 -8.59 -6.25 -5.02
CA VAL A 15 -9.87 -6.90 -5.34
C VAL A 15 -11.00 -6.07 -4.76
N GLU A 16 -10.94 -5.71 -3.47
CA GLU A 16 -11.98 -4.91 -2.81
C GLU A 16 -12.21 -3.56 -3.53
N ALA A 17 -11.13 -2.84 -3.86
CA ALA A 17 -11.23 -1.59 -4.59
C ALA A 17 -11.78 -1.80 -6.02
N ALA A 18 -11.42 -2.89 -6.69
CA ALA A 18 -11.96 -3.23 -8.01
C ALA A 18 -13.45 -3.57 -7.95
N THR A 19 -13.90 -4.32 -6.94
CA THR A 19 -15.31 -4.62 -6.69
C THR A 19 -16.10 -3.32 -6.53
N ALA A 20 -15.58 -2.38 -5.74
CA ALA A 20 -16.19 -1.08 -5.50
C ALA A 20 -16.30 -0.21 -6.77
N LEU A 21 -15.45 -0.43 -7.78
CA LEU A 21 -15.54 0.26 -9.08
C LEU A 21 -16.59 -0.33 -10.00
N THR A 22 -16.94 -1.60 -9.84
CA THR A 22 -17.77 -2.30 -10.82
C THR A 22 -19.27 -2.01 -10.72
N ASP A 23 -19.75 -1.21 -9.75
CA ASP A 23 -21.16 -0.83 -9.50
C ASP A 23 -22.18 -2.00 -9.51
N SER A 24 -21.68 -3.24 -9.57
CA SER A 24 -22.45 -4.43 -9.87
C SER A 24 -22.64 -5.20 -8.58
N THR A 25 -23.88 -5.30 -8.13
CA THR A 25 -24.29 -6.21 -7.05
C THR A 25 -24.14 -7.69 -7.43
N ALA A 26 -23.65 -7.99 -8.63
CA ALA A 26 -23.49 -9.34 -9.18
C ALA A 26 -22.03 -9.81 -9.22
N THR A 27 -21.09 -9.13 -8.55
CA THR A 27 -19.76 -9.69 -8.31
C THR A 27 -19.90 -10.95 -7.46
N THR A 28 -19.62 -12.10 -8.09
CA THR A 28 -19.67 -13.41 -7.44
C THR A 28 -18.33 -13.71 -6.78
N GLN A 29 -18.31 -14.60 -5.78
CA GLN A 29 -17.07 -15.08 -5.18
C GLN A 29 -16.09 -15.62 -6.24
N MET A 30 -16.60 -16.28 -7.28
CA MET A 30 -15.79 -16.77 -8.40
C MET A 30 -15.09 -15.64 -9.18
N TRP A 31 -15.73 -14.48 -9.30
CA TRP A 31 -15.12 -13.30 -9.94
C TRP A 31 -13.98 -12.73 -9.09
N GLU A 32 -14.14 -12.67 -7.76
CA GLU A 32 -13.10 -12.19 -6.85
C GLU A 32 -11.88 -13.11 -6.84
N GLU A 33 -12.11 -14.43 -6.84
CA GLU A 33 -11.07 -15.45 -6.92
C GLU A 33 -10.31 -15.37 -8.26
N GLU A 34 -11.02 -15.21 -9.37
CA GLU A 34 -10.41 -15.03 -10.68
C GLU A 34 -9.54 -13.76 -10.74
N LEU A 35 -10.05 -12.64 -10.22
CA LEU A 35 -9.29 -11.38 -10.18
C LEU A 35 -8.03 -11.53 -9.33
N ARG A 36 -8.14 -12.18 -8.16
CA ARG A 36 -7.01 -12.43 -7.26
C ARG A 36 -5.93 -13.27 -7.92
N ASP A 37 -6.30 -14.34 -8.63
CA ASP A 37 -5.35 -15.18 -9.37
C ASP A 37 -4.62 -14.38 -10.47
N LYS A 38 -5.34 -13.56 -11.23
CA LYS A 38 -4.72 -12.72 -12.27
C LYS A 38 -3.82 -11.64 -11.68
N LEU A 39 -4.19 -11.02 -10.57
CA LEU A 39 -3.36 -10.03 -9.86
C LEU A 39 -2.08 -10.68 -9.32
N THR A 40 -2.20 -11.87 -8.72
CA THR A 40 -1.06 -12.65 -8.22
C THR A 40 -0.07 -12.93 -9.36
N LYS A 41 -0.56 -13.48 -10.47
CA LYS A 41 0.26 -13.78 -11.66
C LYS A 41 0.89 -12.53 -12.25
N ALA A 42 0.15 -11.42 -12.33
CA ALA A 42 0.68 -10.15 -12.81
C ALA A 42 1.82 -9.65 -11.91
N ARG A 43 1.71 -9.79 -10.58
CA ARG A 43 2.78 -9.41 -9.66
C ARG A 43 4.02 -10.28 -9.82
N GLU A 44 3.86 -11.59 -9.96
CA GLU A 44 4.97 -12.54 -10.18
C GLU A 44 5.75 -12.23 -11.46
N HIS A 45 5.06 -11.74 -12.49
CA HIS A 45 5.67 -11.39 -13.78
C HIS A 45 5.99 -9.89 -13.93
N HIS A 46 5.89 -9.11 -12.84
CA HIS A 46 6.12 -7.66 -12.82
C HIS A 46 5.30 -6.87 -13.88
N HIS A 47 4.08 -7.32 -14.15
CA HIS A 47 3.16 -6.65 -15.07
C HIS A 47 2.37 -5.52 -14.41
N ASP A 48 1.97 -4.52 -15.21
CA ASP A 48 1.08 -3.44 -14.77
C ASP A 48 -0.31 -3.99 -14.47
N ILE A 49 -0.98 -3.38 -13.50
CA ILE A 49 -2.35 -3.71 -13.07
C ILE A 49 -3.38 -3.61 -14.22
N LYS A 50 -3.10 -2.88 -15.31
CA LYS A 50 -3.95 -2.88 -16.52
C LYS A 50 -4.12 -4.26 -17.14
N ILE A 51 -3.11 -5.14 -17.03
CA ILE A 51 -3.14 -6.46 -17.65
C ILE A 51 -4.25 -7.35 -17.06
N PRO A 52 -4.30 -7.62 -15.74
CA PRO A 52 -5.34 -8.46 -15.15
C PRO A 52 -6.76 -7.90 -15.40
N PHE A 53 -6.94 -6.59 -15.30
CA PHE A 53 -8.24 -5.96 -15.57
C PHE A 53 -8.64 -6.03 -17.05
N GLY A 54 -7.69 -5.85 -17.97
CA GLY A 54 -7.93 -6.02 -19.40
C GLY A 54 -8.32 -7.45 -19.76
N GLN A 55 -7.70 -8.45 -19.12
CA GLN A 55 -8.05 -9.87 -19.29
C GLN A 55 -9.49 -10.17 -18.81
N MET A 56 -9.97 -9.48 -17.78
CA MET A 56 -11.33 -9.60 -17.25
C MET A 56 -12.33 -8.66 -17.92
N ARG A 57 -11.89 -7.83 -18.88
CA ARG A 57 -12.70 -6.78 -19.51
C ARG A 57 -13.34 -5.82 -18.50
N ILE A 58 -12.66 -5.59 -17.37
CA ILE A 58 -13.11 -4.63 -16.36
C ILE A 58 -12.70 -3.22 -16.84
N PRO A 59 -13.64 -2.29 -17.03
CA PRO A 59 -13.30 -0.91 -17.32
C PRO A 59 -12.57 -0.31 -16.11
N ILE A 60 -11.31 0.10 -16.30
CA ILE A 60 -10.55 0.78 -15.24
C ILE A 60 -10.70 2.29 -15.39
N ASP A 61 -11.28 2.92 -14.37
CA ASP A 61 -11.02 4.31 -14.04
C ASP A 61 -9.81 4.37 -13.08
N LYS A 62 -8.61 4.65 -13.63
CA LYS A 62 -7.36 4.68 -12.86
C LYS A 62 -7.37 5.74 -11.76
N PRO A 63 -7.81 6.99 -12.03
CA PRO A 63 -8.01 7.99 -10.99
C PRO A 63 -8.91 7.48 -9.85
N ARG A 64 -10.08 6.93 -10.17
CA ARG A 64 -11.01 6.45 -9.14
C ARG A 64 -10.46 5.27 -8.35
N LEU A 65 -9.76 4.35 -9.01
CA LEU A 65 -9.05 3.25 -8.35
C LEU A 65 -8.00 3.77 -7.36
N ALA A 66 -7.24 4.80 -7.74
CA ALA A 66 -6.25 5.41 -6.86
C ALA A 66 -6.90 6.09 -5.65
N GLU A 67 -8.03 6.77 -5.83
CA GLU A 67 -8.81 7.36 -4.73
C GLU A 67 -9.29 6.32 -3.72
N LEU A 68 -9.72 5.14 -4.19
CA LEU A 68 -10.16 4.03 -3.33
C LEU A 68 -9.00 3.39 -2.56
N LEU A 69 -7.84 3.27 -3.20
CA LEU A 69 -6.65 2.64 -2.59
C LEU A 69 -5.85 3.59 -1.70
N TRP A 70 -6.01 4.90 -1.89
CA TRP A 70 -5.24 5.92 -1.17
C TRP A 70 -5.39 5.83 0.36
N PRO A 71 -6.61 5.72 0.95
CA PRO A 71 -6.77 5.61 2.39
C PRO A 71 -6.06 4.39 2.99
N VAL A 72 -6.08 3.26 2.28
CA VAL A 72 -5.42 2.01 2.70
C VAL A 72 -3.90 2.19 2.69
N LEU A 73 -3.36 2.76 1.60
CA LEU A 73 -1.94 3.05 1.50
C LEU A 73 -1.49 4.05 2.58
N LEU A 74 -2.26 5.12 2.78
CA LEU A 74 -1.97 6.13 3.79
C LEU A 74 -1.94 5.53 5.20
N THR A 75 -2.93 4.69 5.53
CA THR A 75 -2.99 4.00 6.83
C THR A 75 -1.74 3.15 7.04
N LYS A 76 -1.34 2.36 6.04
CA LYS A 76 -0.13 1.53 6.11
C LYS A 76 1.14 2.37 6.30
N LEU A 77 1.24 3.49 5.60
CA LEU A 77 2.37 4.42 5.72
C LEU A 77 2.43 5.09 7.10
N GLN A 78 1.28 5.48 7.65
CA GLN A 78 1.17 6.05 8.98
C GLN A 78 1.53 5.03 10.06
N THR A 79 1.05 3.78 9.92
CA THR A 79 1.42 2.68 10.81
C THR A 79 2.93 2.41 10.75
N GLU A 80 3.50 2.33 9.55
CA GLU A 80 4.95 2.14 9.40
C GLU A 80 5.73 3.29 10.07
N PHE A 81 5.30 4.54 9.87
CA PHE A 81 5.94 5.70 10.48
C PHE A 81 5.84 5.70 12.01
N ALA A 82 4.70 5.27 12.57
CA ALA A 82 4.48 5.26 14.02
C ALA A 82 5.18 4.09 14.73
N GLU A 83 5.23 2.91 14.10
CA GLU A 83 5.65 1.66 14.74
C GLU A 83 7.06 1.22 14.34
N SER A 84 7.55 1.61 13.16
CA SER A 84 8.80 1.07 12.64
C SER A 84 10.01 1.85 13.15
N ARG A 85 10.89 1.14 13.86
CA ARG A 85 12.23 1.65 14.17
C ARG A 85 13.14 1.73 12.94
N THR A 86 12.80 0.98 11.89
CA THR A 86 13.57 0.88 10.64
C THR A 86 12.59 0.91 9.47
N PRO A 87 12.21 2.09 8.98
CA PRO A 87 11.32 2.20 7.84
C PRO A 87 11.94 1.56 6.60
N THR A 88 11.10 0.88 5.83
CA THR A 88 11.46 0.15 4.61
C THR A 88 10.88 0.80 3.37
N THR A 89 9.81 1.57 3.52
CA THR A 89 9.23 2.33 2.41
C THR A 89 10.07 3.58 2.15
N PRO A 90 10.56 3.82 0.91
CA PRO A 90 11.46 4.93 0.60
C PRO A 90 10.92 6.31 1.02
N VAL A 91 9.61 6.55 0.87
CA VAL A 91 9.00 7.83 1.28
C VAL A 91 9.05 8.03 2.79
N ILE A 92 8.86 6.96 3.57
CA ILE A 92 8.96 7.03 5.04
C ILE A 92 10.41 7.23 5.47
N MET A 93 11.35 6.57 4.82
CA MET A 93 12.78 6.79 5.05
C MET A 93 13.17 8.25 4.82
N LEU A 94 12.69 8.86 3.73
CA LEU A 94 12.93 10.28 3.44
C LEU A 94 12.33 11.20 4.51
N ILE A 95 11.11 10.91 4.98
CA ILE A 95 10.47 11.69 6.05
C ILE A 95 11.29 11.60 7.34
N ASP A 96 11.72 10.39 7.71
CA ASP A 96 12.55 10.17 8.90
C ASP A 96 13.90 10.91 8.81
N ASP A 97 14.56 10.88 7.66
CA ASP A 97 15.79 11.63 7.41
C ASP A 97 15.59 13.14 7.56
N ILE A 98 14.50 13.69 7.00
CA ILE A 98 14.16 15.12 7.13
C ILE A 98 13.93 15.49 8.60
N ILE A 99 13.21 14.64 9.35
CA ILE A 99 12.94 14.87 10.77
C ILE A 99 14.26 14.87 11.57
N ARG A 100 15.16 13.91 11.31
CA ARG A 100 16.49 13.87 11.96
C ARG A 100 17.31 15.13 11.67
N ILE A 101 17.35 15.57 10.42
CA ILE A 101 18.04 16.81 10.01
C ILE A 101 17.43 18.01 10.74
N HIS A 102 16.10 18.12 10.77
CA HIS A 102 15.41 19.20 11.45
C HIS A 102 15.75 19.23 12.96
N HIS A 103 15.68 18.09 13.66
CA HIS A 103 16.04 18.01 15.08
C HIS A 103 17.49 18.42 15.35
N HIS A 104 18.41 18.01 14.47
CA HIS A 104 19.81 18.41 14.55
C HIS A 104 19.98 19.93 14.40
N MET A 105 19.29 20.53 13.43
CA MET A 105 19.34 21.98 13.19
C MET A 105 18.64 22.80 14.28
N SER A 106 17.57 22.29 14.87
CA SER A 106 16.78 23.00 15.89
C SER A 106 17.34 22.86 17.31
N GLY A 107 18.47 22.16 17.50
CA GLY A 107 19.12 22.00 18.80
C GLY A 107 18.33 21.18 19.82
N ILE A 108 17.29 20.46 19.40
CA ILE A 108 16.51 19.58 20.28
C ILE A 108 17.32 18.31 20.49
N ARG A 109 18.17 18.30 21.53
CA ARG A 109 18.72 17.05 22.07
C ARG A 109 17.60 16.34 22.82
N ALA A 110 17.11 15.24 22.28
CA ALA A 110 16.33 14.30 23.08
C ALA A 110 17.16 13.94 24.32
N ILE A 111 16.60 14.19 25.50
CA ILE A 111 17.19 13.79 26.77
C ILE A 111 17.13 12.26 26.75
N GLU A 112 18.28 11.59 26.68
CA GLU A 112 18.36 10.14 26.87
C GLU A 112 17.72 9.81 28.23
N PRO A 113 16.76 8.87 28.31
CA PRO A 113 16.25 8.42 29.59
C PRO A 113 17.41 7.83 30.40
N PRO A 114 17.53 8.14 31.69
CA PRO A 114 18.66 7.72 32.50
C PRO A 114 18.75 6.20 32.52
N THR A 115 19.91 5.69 32.10
CA THR A 115 20.29 4.29 32.24
C THR A 115 20.46 3.99 33.73
N THR A 116 19.48 3.30 34.32
CA THR A 116 19.62 2.60 35.61
C THR A 116 20.09 1.18 35.38
#